data_AF-A0A259FQ92-F1
#
_entry.id   AF-A0A259FQ92-F1
#
_cell.length_a   1.000
_cell.length_b   1.000
_cell.length_c   1.000
_cell.angle_alpha   90.00
_cell.angle_beta   90.00
_cell.angle_gamma   90.00
#
_symmetry.space_group_name_H-M   'P 1'
#
loop_
_entity.id
_entity.type
_entity.pdbx_description
1 polymer ?
#
loop_
_entity_poly.entity_id
_entity_poly.type
_entity_poly.pdbx_seq_one_letter_code
_entity_poly.pdbx_strand_id
1 'polypeptide(L)'
;MRTWMAWGLGLALWAGAAQAADMTVLRYVEQDPGDPPYVTRLLVTPDFMRMDSGENEGDFVLLDRRRKKVYNVMLGSGMAMAFVPGKLPVRPASWRARLETRPGAAGTLNYRLLVNQSVCSEGKLAPRAAPDAARALGELKSVLAVTQYRVWQASPREMQTDCDLANQVWEFGRVLKAGLPLDELEASGRVRQFESESRMPLAPALFRLPEGLPVLDADS
;
A
#
# COMPACT_ATOMS: atom_id res chain seq x y z
N MET A 1 -28.56 -64.19 34.62
CA MET A 1 -27.88 -63.68 33.39
C MET A 1 -28.73 -62.56 32.80
N ARG A 2 -28.08 -61.56 32.17
CA ARG A 2 -28.58 -60.33 31.52
C ARG A 2 -28.56 -59.06 32.39
N THR A 3 -27.35 -58.52 32.47
CA THR A 3 -27.00 -57.15 32.82
C THR A 3 -27.51 -56.18 31.73
N TRP A 4 -28.07 -55.06 32.17
CA TRP A 4 -28.46 -53.94 31.31
C TRP A 4 -27.25 -53.03 31.09
N MET A 5 -26.95 -52.74 29.83
CA MET A 5 -25.81 -51.92 29.42
C MET A 5 -26.35 -50.55 28.99
N ALA A 6 -26.19 -49.55 29.86
CA ALA A 6 -26.56 -48.16 29.58
C ALA A 6 -25.51 -47.52 28.65
N TRP A 7 -25.95 -47.03 27.50
CA TRP A 7 -25.14 -46.25 26.57
C TRP A 7 -25.14 -44.78 27.01
N GLY A 8 -24.01 -44.31 27.53
CA GLY A 8 -23.76 -42.89 27.78
C GLY A 8 -23.32 -42.20 26.49
N LEU A 9 -24.15 -41.31 25.96
CA LEU A 9 -23.79 -40.36 24.90
C LEU A 9 -22.91 -39.25 25.49
N GLY A 10 -21.61 -39.30 25.19
CA GLY A 10 -20.68 -38.20 25.45
C GLY A 10 -20.83 -37.08 24.43
N LEU A 11 -21.35 -35.93 24.86
CA LEU A 11 -21.30 -34.68 24.11
C LEU A 11 -19.89 -34.09 24.19
N ALA A 12 -19.09 -34.28 23.14
CA ALA A 12 -17.83 -33.56 22.96
C ALA A 12 -18.12 -32.12 22.52
N LEU A 13 -17.99 -31.17 23.45
CA LEU A 13 -17.98 -29.74 23.17
C LEU A 13 -16.68 -29.38 22.42
N TRP A 14 -16.77 -29.25 21.10
CA TRP A 14 -15.73 -28.62 20.30
C TRP A 14 -15.80 -27.10 20.50
N ALA A 15 -15.09 -26.60 21.52
CA ALA A 15 -14.78 -25.19 21.62
C ALA A 15 -13.80 -24.85 20.50
N GLY A 16 -14.32 -24.32 19.38
CA GLY A 16 -13.48 -23.79 18.31
C GLY A 16 -12.67 -22.62 18.86
N ALA A 17 -11.35 -22.77 18.94
CA ALA A 17 -10.45 -21.67 19.21
C ALA A 17 -10.61 -20.64 18.08
N ALA A 18 -11.25 -19.51 18.38
CA ALA A 18 -11.25 -18.36 17.49
C ALA A 18 -9.80 -17.88 17.38
N GLN A 19 -9.13 -18.24 16.29
CA GLN A 19 -7.77 -17.79 16.03
C GLN A 19 -7.82 -16.27 15.87
N ALA A 20 -7.12 -15.55 16.73
CA ALA A 20 -7.02 -14.09 16.62
C ALA A 20 -6.46 -13.77 15.23
N ALA A 21 -7.15 -12.90 14.49
CA ALA A 21 -6.66 -12.46 13.20
C ALA A 21 -5.35 -11.69 13.39
N ASP A 22 -4.41 -11.86 12.46
CA ASP A 22 -3.15 -11.11 12.42
C ASP A 22 -3.24 -9.99 11.36
N MET A 23 -2.38 -8.98 11.52
CA MET A 23 -2.06 -7.98 10.50
C MET A 23 -0.59 -8.10 10.10
N THR A 24 -0.29 -7.86 8.83
CA THR A 24 1.09 -7.72 8.34
C THR A 24 1.57 -6.31 8.61
N VAL A 25 2.79 -6.19 9.13
CA VAL A 25 3.44 -4.90 9.39
C VAL A 25 4.70 -4.80 8.55
N LEU A 26 4.79 -3.77 7.71
CA LEU A 26 6.00 -3.44 6.97
C LEU A 26 6.56 -2.11 7.47
N ARG A 27 7.87 -1.98 7.47
CA ARG A 27 8.56 -0.71 7.74
C ARG A 27 9.48 -0.35 6.59
N TYR A 28 9.43 0.93 6.23
CA TYR A 28 10.29 1.55 5.25
C TYR A 28 10.96 2.78 5.87
N VAL A 29 12.13 3.11 5.35
CA VAL A 29 12.72 4.43 5.43
C VAL A 29 12.61 5.05 4.05
N GLU A 30 12.01 6.22 3.97
CA GLU A 30 11.85 6.98 2.75
C GLU A 30 12.59 8.29 2.86
N GLN A 31 12.98 8.84 1.72
CA GLN A 31 13.63 10.14 1.63
C GLN A 31 13.19 10.83 0.36
N ASP A 32 12.57 11.99 0.52
CA ASP A 32 12.32 12.91 -0.58
C ASP A 32 13.57 13.76 -0.87
N PRO A 33 13.76 14.23 -2.12
CA PRO A 33 14.92 15.02 -2.50
C PRO A 33 15.02 16.31 -1.67
N GLY A 34 16.12 16.45 -0.92
CA GLY A 34 16.37 17.64 -0.09
C GLY A 34 15.85 17.53 1.35
N ASP A 35 15.09 16.48 1.67
CA ASP A 35 14.53 16.25 3.00
C ASP A 35 15.34 15.18 3.78
N PRO A 36 15.27 15.20 5.13
CA PRO A 36 15.82 14.13 5.93
C PRO A 36 15.04 12.82 5.73
N PRO A 37 15.67 11.65 5.86
CA PRO A 37 14.96 10.38 5.83
C PRO A 37 13.90 10.27 6.94
N TYR A 38 12.76 9.68 6.63
CA TYR A 38 11.65 9.48 7.55
C TYR A 38 11.13 8.04 7.47
N VAL A 39 10.51 7.58 8.55
CA VAL A 39 9.95 6.23 8.64
C VAL A 39 8.52 6.21 8.12
N THR A 40 8.21 5.18 7.34
CA THR A 40 6.85 4.84 6.92
C THR A 40 6.53 3.42 7.36
N ARG A 41 5.47 3.23 8.13
CA ARG A 41 4.96 1.92 8.55
C ARG A 41 3.65 1.62 7.83
N LEU A 42 3.54 0.42 7.28
CA LEU A 42 2.32 -0.08 6.65
C LEU A 42 1.74 -1.18 7.54
N LEU A 43 0.45 -1.08 7.84
CA LEU A 43 -0.32 -2.10 8.54
C LEU A 43 -1.37 -2.63 7.57
N VAL A 44 -1.35 -3.94 7.26
CA VAL A 44 -2.18 -4.54 6.21
C VAL A 44 -3.01 -5.66 6.78
N THR A 45 -4.30 -5.61 6.46
CA THR A 45 -5.32 -6.64 6.73
C THR A 45 -6.06 -6.94 5.44
N PRO A 46 -6.91 -7.99 5.37
CA PRO A 46 -7.74 -8.24 4.20
C PRO A 46 -8.63 -7.05 3.79
N ASP A 47 -9.02 -6.21 4.75
CA ASP A 47 -10.04 -5.18 4.55
C ASP A 47 -9.48 -3.76 4.52
N PHE A 48 -8.32 -3.56 5.13
CA PHE A 48 -7.72 -2.24 5.31
C PHE A 48 -6.21 -2.27 5.09
N MET A 49 -5.68 -1.14 4.62
CA MET A 49 -4.28 -0.80 4.77
C MET A 49 -4.18 0.56 5.46
N ARG A 50 -3.31 0.67 6.47
CA ARG A 50 -2.93 1.94 7.09
C ARG A 50 -1.46 2.22 6.78
N MET A 51 -1.14 3.48 6.54
CA MET A 51 0.23 3.99 6.41
C MET A 51 0.41 5.15 7.40
N ASP A 52 1.42 5.07 8.27
CA ASP A 52 1.72 6.08 9.29
C ASP A 52 3.24 6.20 9.54
N SER A 53 3.65 7.11 10.42
CA SER A 53 5.06 7.35 10.78
C SER A 53 5.67 6.31 11.74
N GLY A 54 4.92 5.26 12.10
CA GLY A 54 5.28 4.32 13.16
C GLY A 54 4.59 4.59 14.50
N GLU A 55 3.94 5.75 14.64
CA GLU A 55 3.16 6.13 15.82
C GLU A 55 1.66 5.86 15.60
N ASN A 56 0.99 5.35 16.63
CA ASN A 56 -0.44 5.02 16.54
C ASN A 56 -1.35 6.25 16.60
N GLU A 57 -0.85 7.34 17.20
CA GLU A 57 -1.58 8.56 17.55
C GLU A 57 -1.30 9.72 16.59
N GLY A 58 -0.43 9.52 15.59
CA GLY A 58 -0.10 10.51 14.58
C GLY A 58 -1.03 10.48 13.36
N ASP A 59 -0.72 11.36 12.40
CA ASP A 59 -1.37 11.38 11.09
C ASP A 59 -1.20 10.06 10.34
N PHE A 60 -2.20 9.69 9.55
CA PHE A 60 -2.17 8.44 8.81
C PHE A 60 -3.01 8.46 7.54
N VAL A 61 -2.63 7.62 6.59
CA VAL A 61 -3.43 7.29 5.42
C VAL A 61 -4.11 5.95 5.66
N LEU A 62 -5.43 5.89 5.48
CA LEU A 62 -6.24 4.67 5.61
C LEU A 62 -6.91 4.35 4.28
N LEU A 63 -6.57 3.19 3.71
CA LEU A 63 -7.31 2.57 2.62
C LEU A 63 -8.36 1.61 3.20
N ASP A 64 -9.64 1.88 2.94
CA ASP A 64 -10.73 0.90 2.99
C ASP A 64 -10.76 0.14 1.66
N ARG A 65 -10.29 -1.11 1.68
CA ARG A 65 -10.09 -1.93 0.48
C ARG A 65 -11.42 -2.40 -0.12
N ARG A 66 -12.42 -2.66 0.74
CA ARG A 66 -13.75 -3.09 0.32
C ARG A 66 -14.48 -1.98 -0.42
N ARG A 67 -14.41 -0.76 0.11
CA ARG A 67 -15.05 0.42 -0.47
C ARG A 67 -14.19 1.13 -1.51
N LYS A 68 -12.92 0.74 -1.62
CA LYS A 68 -11.90 1.44 -2.43
C LYS A 68 -11.88 2.92 -2.10
N LYS A 69 -11.80 3.27 -0.83
CA LYS A 69 -11.80 4.67 -0.37
C LYS A 69 -10.54 4.90 0.46
N VAL A 70 -9.85 5.98 0.18
CA VAL A 70 -8.65 6.40 0.93
C VAL A 70 -9.01 7.60 1.78
N TYR A 71 -8.56 7.62 3.02
CA TYR A 71 -8.65 8.75 3.92
C TYR A 71 -7.24 9.21 4.28
N ASN A 72 -6.90 10.46 3.98
CA ASN A 72 -5.74 11.12 4.54
C ASN A 72 -6.17 11.82 5.83
N VAL A 73 -5.79 11.27 6.97
CA VAL A 73 -6.19 11.75 8.30
C VAL A 73 -5.11 12.66 8.85
N MET A 74 -5.45 13.93 9.03
CA MET A 74 -4.56 14.97 9.55
C MET A 74 -5.07 15.39 10.93
N LEU A 75 -4.66 14.65 11.97
CA LEU A 75 -5.11 14.84 13.35
C LEU A 75 -4.74 16.22 13.87
N GLY A 76 -3.54 16.72 13.55
CA GLY A 76 -3.11 18.07 13.91
C GLY A 76 -4.00 19.18 13.32
N SER A 77 -4.65 18.89 12.18
CA SER A 77 -5.62 19.81 11.54
C SER A 77 -7.07 19.51 11.89
N GLY A 78 -7.34 18.45 12.66
CA GLY A 78 -8.68 18.06 13.08
C GLY A 78 -9.62 17.65 11.94
N MET A 79 -9.09 17.09 10.84
CA MET A 79 -9.88 16.69 9.68
C MET A 79 -9.29 15.50 8.91
N ALA A 80 -10.10 14.87 8.07
CA ALA A 80 -9.66 13.90 7.07
C ALA A 80 -10.08 14.33 5.66
N MET A 81 -9.23 14.04 4.68
CA MET A 81 -9.59 14.12 3.26
C MET A 81 -9.89 12.73 2.71
N ALA A 82 -11.00 12.60 2.01
CA ALA A 82 -11.48 11.36 1.43
C ALA A 82 -11.24 11.32 -0.09
N PHE A 83 -10.67 10.24 -0.60
CA PHE A 83 -10.38 10.03 -2.02
C PHE A 83 -11.07 8.76 -2.51
N VAL A 84 -11.65 8.83 -3.70
CA VAL A 84 -12.27 7.69 -4.39
C VAL A 84 -11.68 7.52 -5.78
N PRO A 85 -11.72 6.31 -6.37
CA PRO A 85 -11.29 6.09 -7.73
C PRO A 85 -12.06 6.98 -8.69
N GLY A 86 -11.34 7.56 -9.66
CA GLY A 86 -11.95 8.31 -10.74
C GLY A 86 -11.59 7.74 -12.11
N LYS A 87 -12.03 8.45 -13.16
CA LYS A 87 -11.69 8.12 -14.54
C LYS A 87 -10.39 8.82 -14.94
N LEU A 88 -9.37 8.04 -15.25
CA LEU A 88 -8.14 8.53 -15.86
C LEU A 88 -8.33 8.85 -17.34
N PRO A 89 -7.59 9.82 -17.89
CA PRO A 89 -7.51 9.99 -19.33
C PRO A 89 -6.81 8.81 -19.98
N VAL A 90 -7.06 8.66 -21.29
CA VAL A 90 -6.37 7.66 -22.10
C VAL A 90 -4.89 8.03 -22.18
N ARG A 91 -4.03 7.02 -22.06
CA ARG A 91 -2.59 7.17 -22.26
C ARG A 91 -2.29 7.75 -23.65
N PRO A 92 -1.31 8.64 -23.80
CA PRO A 92 -0.88 9.12 -25.11
C PRO A 92 -0.50 7.96 -26.04
N ALA A 93 -0.79 8.07 -27.34
CA ALA A 93 -0.46 7.03 -28.31
C ALA A 93 1.04 6.76 -28.43
N SER A 94 1.88 7.74 -28.06
CA SER A 94 3.34 7.63 -27.98
C SER A 94 3.83 6.90 -26.72
N TRP A 95 2.98 6.64 -25.72
CA TRP A 95 3.39 6.07 -24.44
C TRP A 95 3.96 4.66 -24.61
N ARG A 96 5.24 4.47 -24.29
CA ARG A 96 5.93 3.17 -24.33
C ARG A 96 6.54 2.86 -22.97
N ALA A 97 5.80 2.13 -22.14
CA ALA A 97 6.27 1.67 -20.84
C ALA A 97 6.84 0.24 -20.91
N ARG A 98 7.91 -0.01 -20.17
CA ARG A 98 8.52 -1.34 -20.01
C ARG A 98 8.98 -1.53 -18.57
N LEU A 99 8.69 -2.70 -18.01
CA LEU A 99 9.34 -3.18 -16.80
C LEU A 99 10.40 -4.20 -17.22
N GLU A 100 11.66 -3.90 -16.94
CA GLU A 100 12.76 -4.82 -17.11
C GLU A 100 13.10 -5.44 -15.76
N THR A 101 13.29 -6.76 -15.72
CA THR A 101 13.66 -7.47 -14.49
C THR A 101 14.82 -8.42 -14.76
N ARG A 102 15.72 -8.53 -13.79
CA ARG A 102 16.84 -9.49 -13.80
C ARG A 102 16.91 -10.19 -12.45
N PRO A 103 17.30 -11.48 -12.38
CA PRO A 103 17.53 -12.15 -11.10
C PRO A 103 18.50 -11.36 -10.22
N GLY A 104 18.15 -11.22 -8.95
CA GLY A 104 19.00 -10.68 -7.88
C GLY A 104 19.45 -11.75 -6.90
N ALA A 105 20.05 -11.33 -5.79
CA ALA A 105 20.45 -12.24 -4.71
C ALA A 105 19.23 -12.77 -3.94
N ALA A 106 19.36 -13.94 -3.31
CA ALA A 106 18.36 -14.49 -2.38
C ALA A 106 16.91 -14.54 -2.93
N GLY A 107 16.75 -14.79 -4.25
CA GLY A 107 15.41 -14.87 -4.88
C GLY A 107 14.71 -13.53 -5.10
N THR A 108 15.45 -12.42 -4.98
CA THR A 108 14.97 -11.08 -5.36
C THR A 108 15.08 -10.85 -6.87
N LEU A 109 14.48 -9.77 -7.35
CA LEU A 109 14.64 -9.25 -8.71
C LEU A 109 15.21 -7.84 -8.66
N ASN A 110 16.23 -7.54 -9.45
CA ASN A 110 16.55 -6.16 -9.79
C ASN A 110 15.59 -5.71 -10.90
N TYR A 111 15.02 -4.51 -10.80
CA TYR A 111 14.08 -3.99 -11.78
C TYR A 111 14.43 -2.58 -12.24
N ARG A 112 13.99 -2.25 -13.46
CA ARG A 112 13.93 -0.89 -14.01
C ARG A 112 12.58 -0.69 -14.67
N LEU A 113 11.85 0.33 -14.26
CA LEU A 113 10.66 0.82 -14.94
C LEU A 113 11.07 1.95 -15.89
N LEU A 114 10.77 1.79 -17.18
CA LEU A 114 11.10 2.76 -18.21
C LEU A 114 9.86 3.27 -18.90
N VAL A 115 9.87 4.55 -19.28
CA VAL A 115 8.93 5.16 -20.22
C VAL A 115 9.72 5.91 -21.28
N ASN A 116 9.44 5.63 -22.56
CA ASN A 116 10.11 6.30 -23.69
C ASN A 116 11.64 6.27 -23.60
N GLN A 117 12.20 5.15 -23.09
CA GLN A 117 13.62 4.90 -22.83
C GLN A 117 14.22 5.61 -21.59
N SER A 118 13.49 6.51 -20.95
CA SER A 118 13.88 7.10 -19.67
C SER A 118 13.58 6.14 -18.53
N VAL A 119 14.51 6.02 -17.58
CA VAL A 119 14.31 5.25 -16.35
C VAL A 119 13.48 6.11 -15.40
N CYS A 120 12.32 5.61 -15.00
CA CYS A 120 11.42 6.32 -14.09
C CYS A 120 11.52 5.82 -12.64
N SER A 121 11.80 4.53 -12.46
CA SER A 121 12.22 4.00 -11.18
C SER A 121 13.06 2.73 -11.35
N GLU A 122 13.89 2.44 -10.37
CA GLU A 122 14.65 1.20 -10.32
C GLU A 122 14.91 0.75 -8.88
N GLY A 123 15.26 -0.52 -8.71
CA GLY A 123 15.61 -1.06 -7.40
C GLY A 123 15.46 -2.57 -7.31
N LYS A 124 15.11 -3.07 -6.14
CA LYS A 124 14.93 -4.51 -5.85
C LYS A 124 13.51 -4.84 -5.44
N LEU A 125 13.03 -5.98 -5.92
CA LEU A 125 11.74 -6.57 -5.55
C LEU A 125 11.95 -7.92 -4.88
N ALA A 126 11.10 -8.23 -3.91
CA ALA A 126 10.92 -9.57 -3.35
C ALA A 126 9.61 -10.16 -3.88
N PRO A 127 9.63 -11.06 -4.89
CA PRO A 127 8.41 -11.58 -5.52
C PRO A 127 7.48 -12.36 -4.58
N ARG A 128 8.03 -12.92 -3.49
CA ARG A 128 7.30 -13.80 -2.56
C ARG A 128 7.05 -13.17 -1.18
N ALA A 129 7.64 -12.02 -0.88
CA ALA A 129 7.46 -11.34 0.41
C ALA A 129 6.15 -10.54 0.41
N ALA A 130 5.40 -10.61 1.52
CA ALA A 130 4.12 -9.95 1.76
C ALA A 130 3.27 -9.61 0.49
N PRO A 131 2.85 -10.61 -0.31
CA PRO A 131 2.17 -10.34 -1.59
C PRO A 131 0.83 -9.60 -1.42
N ASP A 132 0.15 -9.75 -0.27
CA ASP A 132 -1.04 -8.94 0.04
C ASP A 132 -0.69 -7.47 0.30
N ALA A 133 0.44 -7.18 0.92
CA ALA A 133 0.87 -5.79 1.14
C ALA A 133 1.26 -5.10 -0.17
N ALA A 134 1.96 -5.79 -1.07
CA ALA A 134 2.23 -5.28 -2.42
C ALA A 134 0.93 -5.00 -3.20
N ARG A 135 -0.07 -5.89 -3.07
CA ARG A 135 -1.41 -5.69 -3.63
C ARG A 135 -2.11 -4.48 -3.00
N ALA A 136 -2.10 -4.34 -1.68
CA ALA A 136 -2.73 -3.23 -0.97
C ALA A 136 -2.11 -1.87 -1.34
N LEU A 137 -0.80 -1.80 -1.53
CA LEU A 137 -0.11 -0.64 -2.09
C LEU A 137 -0.61 -0.31 -3.50
N GLY A 138 -0.86 -1.33 -4.33
CA GLY A 138 -1.39 -1.15 -5.68
C GLY A 138 -2.83 -0.64 -5.66
N GLU A 139 -3.65 -1.14 -4.75
CA GLU A 139 -5.01 -0.66 -4.50
C GLU A 139 -5.00 0.81 -4.03
N LEU A 140 -4.14 1.16 -3.07
CA LEU A 140 -3.94 2.54 -2.60
C LEU A 140 -3.60 3.47 -3.76
N LYS A 141 -2.55 3.15 -4.54
CA LYS A 141 -2.14 3.95 -5.71
C LYS A 141 -3.26 4.05 -6.75
N SER A 142 -4.05 2.99 -6.94
CA SER A 142 -5.17 3.03 -7.89
C SER A 142 -6.29 3.98 -7.50
N VAL A 143 -6.59 4.11 -6.20
CA VAL A 143 -7.57 5.09 -5.71
C VAL A 143 -7.04 6.51 -5.93
N LEU A 144 -5.76 6.73 -5.65
CA LEU A 144 -5.14 8.06 -5.73
C LEU A 144 -4.77 8.50 -7.15
N ALA A 145 -4.77 7.60 -8.14
CA ALA A 145 -4.22 7.87 -9.47
C ALA A 145 -4.82 9.10 -10.18
N VAL A 146 -6.14 9.35 -10.04
CA VAL A 146 -6.77 10.54 -10.65
C VAL A 146 -6.34 11.82 -9.96
N THR A 147 -6.28 11.82 -8.63
CA THR A 147 -5.75 12.95 -7.86
C THR A 147 -4.30 13.23 -8.26
N GLN A 148 -3.47 12.19 -8.36
CA GLN A 148 -2.07 12.31 -8.79
C GLN A 148 -1.95 12.88 -10.21
N TYR A 149 -2.84 12.46 -11.13
CA TYR A 149 -2.89 13.03 -12.46
C TYR A 149 -3.25 14.53 -12.45
N ARG A 150 -4.20 14.95 -11.61
CA ARG A 150 -4.58 16.37 -11.47
C ARG A 150 -3.48 17.22 -10.86
N VAL A 151 -2.81 16.70 -9.83
CA VAL A 151 -1.62 17.33 -9.25
C VAL A 151 -0.56 17.53 -10.33
N TRP A 152 -0.26 16.50 -11.12
CA TRP A 152 0.65 16.61 -12.25
C TRP A 152 0.21 17.66 -13.27
N GLN A 153 -1.08 17.74 -13.62
CA GLN A 153 -1.58 18.77 -14.54
C GLN A 153 -1.43 20.20 -13.98
N ALA A 154 -1.59 20.35 -12.66
CA ALA A 154 -1.49 21.63 -11.97
C ALA A 154 -0.04 22.05 -11.68
N SER A 155 0.91 21.12 -11.70
CA SER A 155 2.34 21.41 -11.53
C SER A 155 2.88 22.30 -12.65
N PRO A 156 3.89 23.15 -12.38
CA PRO A 156 4.61 23.88 -13.43
C PRO A 156 5.14 22.95 -14.53
N ARG A 157 5.16 23.41 -15.79
CA ARG A 157 5.50 22.58 -16.95
C ARG A 157 6.89 21.96 -16.83
N GLU A 158 7.82 22.66 -16.21
CA GLU A 158 9.20 22.23 -16.00
C GLU A 158 9.30 21.07 -15.01
N MET A 159 8.28 20.90 -14.15
CA MET A 159 8.16 19.81 -13.17
C MET A 159 7.25 18.68 -13.65
N GLN A 160 6.59 18.82 -14.82
CA GLN A 160 5.73 17.79 -15.37
C GLN A 160 6.56 16.73 -16.09
N THR A 161 6.85 15.61 -15.43
CA THR A 161 7.60 14.52 -16.06
C THR A 161 6.70 13.35 -16.42
N ASP A 162 7.03 12.64 -17.50
CA ASP A 162 6.40 11.36 -17.83
C ASP A 162 6.62 10.33 -16.70
N CYS A 163 7.72 10.44 -15.96
CA CYS A 163 8.04 9.49 -14.90
C CYS A 163 7.12 9.61 -13.69
N ASP A 164 6.62 10.80 -13.37
CA ASP A 164 5.60 10.96 -12.32
C ASP A 164 4.32 10.20 -12.69
N LEU A 165 3.89 10.31 -13.96
CA LEU A 165 2.73 9.58 -14.47
C LEU A 165 2.97 8.05 -14.49
N ALA A 166 4.20 7.62 -14.80
CA ALA A 166 4.56 6.20 -14.75
C ALA A 166 4.45 5.65 -13.32
N ASN A 167 5.07 6.33 -12.36
CA ASN A 167 5.22 5.88 -10.98
C ASN A 167 3.94 6.02 -10.16
N GLN A 168 3.07 6.99 -10.48
CA GLN A 168 1.89 7.31 -9.66
C GLN A 168 0.55 7.05 -10.35
N VAL A 169 0.50 7.00 -11.69
CA VAL A 169 -0.78 6.99 -12.42
C VAL A 169 -0.99 5.73 -13.26
N TRP A 170 -0.05 5.35 -14.11
CA TRP A 170 -0.32 4.35 -15.15
C TRP A 170 0.43 3.03 -14.99
N GLU A 171 1.64 3.02 -14.43
CA GLU A 171 2.52 1.85 -14.52
C GLU A 171 2.93 1.27 -13.15
N PHE A 172 2.54 1.90 -12.04
CA PHE A 172 2.81 1.43 -10.67
C PHE A 172 2.41 -0.03 -10.44
N GLY A 173 1.30 -0.47 -11.04
CA GLY A 173 0.78 -1.82 -10.90
C GLY A 173 1.72 -2.88 -11.49
N ARG A 174 2.59 -2.52 -12.45
CA ARG A 174 3.57 -3.48 -13.01
C ARG A 174 4.62 -3.86 -11.98
N VAL A 175 5.17 -2.88 -11.28
CA VAL A 175 6.21 -3.08 -10.26
C VAL A 175 5.61 -3.87 -9.09
N LEU A 176 4.47 -3.44 -8.56
CA LEU A 176 3.83 -4.08 -7.41
C LEU A 176 3.27 -5.48 -7.71
N LYS A 177 2.95 -5.79 -8.98
CA LYS A 177 2.61 -7.15 -9.40
C LYS A 177 3.84 -8.06 -9.48
N ALA A 178 5.04 -7.51 -9.72
CA ALA A 178 6.28 -8.27 -9.80
C ALA A 178 6.87 -8.60 -8.41
N GLY A 179 6.56 -7.82 -7.38
CA GLY A 179 6.90 -8.13 -5.99
C GLY A 179 6.80 -6.94 -5.06
N LEU A 180 7.06 -7.18 -3.77
CA LEU A 180 7.20 -6.12 -2.78
C LEU A 180 8.52 -5.35 -3.02
N PRO A 181 8.51 -4.01 -3.13
CA PRO A 181 9.74 -3.24 -3.21
C PRO A 181 10.57 -3.38 -1.93
N LEU A 182 11.84 -3.78 -2.09
CA LEU A 182 12.85 -3.79 -1.03
C LEU A 182 13.71 -2.52 -1.06
N ASP A 183 13.97 -2.01 -2.26
CA ASP A 183 14.52 -0.68 -2.46
C ASP A 183 13.93 -0.10 -3.76
N GLU A 184 13.81 1.22 -3.80
CA GLU A 184 13.34 1.98 -4.96
C GLU A 184 14.03 3.34 -4.98
N LEU A 185 14.56 3.70 -6.15
CA LEU A 185 15.00 5.05 -6.51
C LEU A 185 14.14 5.52 -7.67
N GLU A 186 13.39 6.61 -7.48
CA GLU A 186 12.63 7.25 -8.55
C GLU A 186 13.46 8.32 -9.28
N ALA A 187 13.08 8.64 -10.51
CA ALA A 187 13.72 9.71 -11.29
C ALA A 187 13.62 11.10 -10.64
N SER A 188 12.63 11.30 -9.75
CA SER A 188 12.52 12.49 -8.91
C SER A 188 13.67 12.61 -7.90
N GLY A 189 14.39 11.53 -7.62
CA GLY A 189 15.38 11.41 -6.56
C GLY A 189 14.83 10.82 -5.26
N ARG A 190 13.53 10.54 -5.20
CA ARG A 190 12.90 9.90 -4.04
C ARG A 190 13.45 8.48 -3.86
N VAL A 191 13.84 8.16 -2.63
CA VAL A 191 14.35 6.85 -2.24
C VAL A 191 13.40 6.19 -1.25
N ARG A 192 13.20 4.88 -1.38
CA ARG A 192 12.51 4.03 -0.40
C ARG A 192 13.36 2.80 -0.13
N GLN A 193 13.54 2.46 1.14
CA GLN A 193 14.28 1.28 1.60
C GLN A 193 13.44 0.50 2.59
N PHE A 194 13.29 -0.79 2.35
CA PHE A 194 12.59 -1.72 3.23
C PHE A 194 13.46 -2.07 4.44
N GLU A 195 12.91 -1.96 5.64
CA GLU A 195 13.59 -2.33 6.88
C GLU A 195 13.16 -3.70 7.40
N SER A 196 11.85 -3.94 7.49
CA SER A 196 11.33 -5.15 8.13
C SER A 196 9.91 -5.51 7.74
N GLU A 197 9.61 -6.80 7.85
CA GLU A 197 8.27 -7.38 7.80
C GLU A 197 8.06 -8.17 9.09
N SER A 198 6.89 -7.99 9.71
CA SER A 198 6.46 -8.78 10.86
C SER A 198 4.95 -9.04 10.82
N ARG A 199 4.48 -9.89 11.72
CA ARG A 199 3.04 -10.09 11.98
C ARG A 199 2.74 -9.68 13.40
N MET A 200 1.61 -9.01 13.57
CA MET A 200 1.11 -8.60 14.88
C MET A 200 -0.36 -9.00 15.00
N PRO A 201 -0.87 -9.22 16.23
CA PRO A 201 -2.30 -9.38 16.44
C PRO A 201 -3.06 -8.19 15.85
N LEU A 202 -4.22 -8.46 15.25
CA LEU A 202 -5.09 -7.43 14.70
C LEU A 202 -5.48 -6.44 15.81
N ALA A 203 -5.28 -5.15 15.55
CA ALA A 203 -5.73 -4.05 16.38
C ALA A 203 -6.79 -3.22 15.64
N PRO A 204 -8.09 -3.57 15.72
CA PRO A 204 -9.14 -2.96 14.90
C PRO A 204 -9.27 -1.44 15.06
N ALA A 205 -8.89 -0.91 16.22
CA ALA A 205 -8.93 0.53 16.49
C ALA A 205 -7.99 1.34 15.56
N LEU A 206 -6.88 0.75 15.09
CA LEU A 206 -5.94 1.42 14.19
C LEU A 206 -6.52 1.65 12.78
N PHE A 207 -7.58 0.94 12.42
CA PHE A 207 -8.21 0.96 11.08
C PHE A 207 -9.55 1.69 11.06
N ARG A 208 -9.74 2.64 11.97
CA ARG A 208 -10.95 3.47 12.06
C ARG A 208 -10.57 4.93 12.02
N LEU A 209 -11.48 5.74 11.47
CA LEU A 209 -11.39 7.18 11.65
C LEU A 209 -11.74 7.52 13.10
N PRO A 210 -11.09 8.54 13.70
CA PRO A 210 -11.50 9.07 14.99
C PRO A 210 -12.96 9.50 14.98
N GLU A 211 -13.64 9.30 16.09
CA GLU A 211 -15.04 9.69 16.23
C GLU A 211 -15.21 11.21 16.10
N GLY A 212 -16.25 11.63 15.37
CA GLY A 212 -16.55 13.04 15.16
C GLY A 212 -15.59 13.78 14.22
N LEU A 213 -14.56 13.11 13.67
CA LEU A 213 -13.61 13.74 12.75
C LEU A 213 -14.33 14.17 11.45
N PRO A 214 -14.34 15.46 11.09
CA PRO A 214 -14.86 15.93 9.82
C PRO A 214 -14.12 15.27 8.64
N VAL A 215 -14.89 14.80 7.66
CA VAL A 215 -14.36 14.24 6.41
C VAL A 215 -14.76 15.14 5.26
N LEU A 216 -13.78 15.68 4.55
CA LEU A 216 -13.99 16.41 3.30
C LEU A 216 -13.67 15.49 2.13
N ASP A 217 -14.55 15.42 1.14
CA ASP A 217 -14.22 14.70 -0.09
C ASP A 217 -13.22 15.55 -0.89
N ALA A 218 -12.14 14.91 -1.35
CA ALA A 218 -11.24 15.49 -2.31
C ALA A 218 -11.96 15.47 -3.67
N ASP A 219 -12.07 16.63 -4.32
CA ASP A 219 -12.73 16.76 -5.61
C ASP A 219 -12.21 15.68 -6.58
N SER A 220 -13.14 14.85 -7.06
CA SER A 220 -12.90 13.64 -7.88
C SER A 220 -13.08 13.87 -9.36
#